data_AF-A0A3S4J1T3-F1
#
_entry.id   AF-A0A3S4J1T3-F1
#
_cell.length_a   1.000
_cell.length_b   1.000
_cell.length_c   1.000
_cell.angle_alpha   90.00
_cell.angle_beta   90.00
_cell.angle_gamma   90.00
#
_symmetry.space_group_name_H-M   'P 1'
#
loop_
_entity.id
_entity.type
_entity.pdbx_description
1 polymer ?
#
loop_
_entity_poly.entity_id
_entity_poly.type
_entity_poly.pdbx_seq_one_letter_code
_entity_poly.pdbx_strand_id
1 'polypeptide(L)'
;MNNPDLASDLNGGCKTIYGVITRILEARMANNAGPLTLLNCDNVRHNGERFHDGLVEFLQLTGKQAVIDWLSANATCPNTMVDRITPRPAADLPARIKAQTGIDDKAPVMGETFIQWVVEDRFRDVRPALENVGVELVTSVIPYEEAKIRILNSSHSCIAWAGTLIGQQYIHESTLTDFIYQIADRYVTEDVIPCLGDNGIDLPTYRDVVLKRFTNPHIQDTNQRVAADGFSKIPAMIAPTLRECYQRGARPNATAMLPALFYVFMEQWHKGTLPYEYQDGILDAPAVHAMFESADPIAAYASDKALFGDLTERDDFAALLREKIAAVHTLIN
;
A
#
# COMPACT_ATOMS: atom_id res chain seq x y z
N MET A 1 -7.19 -6.04 24.06
CA MET A 1 -6.10 -5.05 23.96
C MET A 1 -4.81 -5.72 24.41
N ASN A 2 -4.08 -6.38 23.50
CA ASN A 2 -2.92 -7.21 23.86
C ASN A 2 -1.57 -6.52 23.64
N ASN A 3 -1.58 -5.25 23.18
CA ASN A 3 -0.36 -4.47 23.03
C ASN A 3 0.07 -3.88 24.40
N PRO A 4 1.27 -4.22 24.92
CA PRO A 4 1.70 -3.82 26.25
C PRO A 4 1.95 -2.31 26.39
N ASP A 5 2.38 -1.63 25.32
CA ASP A 5 2.61 -0.19 25.35
C ASP A 5 1.28 0.58 25.34
N LEU A 6 0.30 0.13 24.57
CA LEU A 6 -1.06 0.68 24.62
C LEU A 6 -1.68 0.47 26.00
N ALA A 7 -1.54 -0.73 26.58
CA ALA A 7 -2.03 -0.99 27.94
C ALA A 7 -1.35 -0.09 28.99
N SER A 8 -0.06 0.20 28.83
CA SER A 8 0.66 1.16 29.67
C SER A 8 0.06 2.56 29.54
N ASP A 9 -0.21 3.02 28.33
CA ASP A 9 -0.71 4.37 28.06
C ASP A 9 -2.15 4.57 28.53
N LEU A 10 -2.99 3.55 28.41
CA LEU A 10 -4.36 3.56 28.96
C LEU A 10 -4.36 3.75 30.49
N ASN A 11 -3.27 3.38 31.16
CA ASN A 11 -3.07 3.57 32.60
C ASN A 11 -2.22 4.81 32.94
N GLY A 12 -2.12 5.77 32.02
CA GLY A 12 -1.43 7.05 32.24
C GLY A 12 0.04 7.09 31.81
N GLY A 13 0.52 6.01 31.17
CA GLY A 13 1.80 5.96 30.47
C GLY A 13 1.90 6.92 29.27
N CYS A 14 3.03 6.89 28.58
CA CYS A 14 3.31 7.73 27.41
C CYS A 14 4.36 7.08 26.50
N LYS A 15 4.02 5.92 25.92
CA LYS A 15 4.91 5.10 25.09
C LYS A 15 4.47 5.06 23.63
N THR A 16 3.17 5.17 23.38
CA THR A 16 2.56 5.19 22.05
C THR A 16 2.38 6.62 21.57
N ILE A 17 2.15 6.78 20.26
CA ILE A 17 1.83 8.08 19.68
C ILE A 17 0.56 8.69 20.29
N TYR A 18 -0.45 7.88 20.65
CA TYR A 18 -1.68 8.38 21.28
C TYR A 18 -1.43 8.95 22.67
N GLY A 19 -0.62 8.28 23.49
CA GLY A 19 -0.20 8.79 24.80
C GLY A 19 0.58 10.10 24.67
N VAL A 20 1.55 10.16 23.76
CA VAL A 20 2.36 11.37 23.51
C VAL A 20 1.50 12.54 23.04
N ILE A 21 0.65 12.32 22.03
CA ILE A 21 -0.22 13.37 21.48
C ILE A 21 -1.22 13.84 22.52
N THR A 22 -1.78 12.95 23.34
CA THR A 22 -2.66 13.34 24.45
C THR A 22 -1.96 14.32 25.40
N ARG A 23 -0.71 14.04 25.80
CA ARG A 23 0.07 14.94 26.67
C ARG A 23 0.37 16.28 26.00
N ILE A 24 0.65 16.28 24.69
CA ILE A 24 0.84 17.51 23.92
C ILE A 24 -0.45 18.34 23.92
N LEU A 25 -1.61 17.72 23.67
CA LEU A 25 -2.90 18.42 23.66
C LEU A 25 -3.24 18.98 25.05
N GLU A 26 -3.06 18.20 26.12
CA GLU A 26 -3.24 18.67 27.50
C GLU A 26 -2.34 19.87 27.82
N ALA A 27 -1.07 19.82 27.43
CA ALA A 27 -0.14 20.93 27.61
C ALA A 27 -0.55 22.16 26.79
N ARG A 28 -1.02 21.99 25.55
CA ARG A 28 -1.53 23.11 24.73
C ARG A 28 -2.76 23.75 25.34
N MET A 29 -3.70 22.94 25.83
CA MET A 29 -4.89 23.40 26.54
C MET A 29 -4.53 24.21 27.78
N ALA A 30 -3.65 23.67 28.63
CA ALA A 30 -3.24 24.32 29.88
C ALA A 30 -2.50 25.65 29.65
N ASN A 31 -1.76 25.77 28.55
CA ASN A 31 -0.97 26.97 28.22
C ASN A 31 -1.65 27.90 27.20
N ASN A 32 -2.89 27.60 26.78
CA ASN A 32 -3.60 28.33 25.72
C ASN A 32 -2.74 28.50 24.44
N ALA A 33 -2.05 27.44 24.02
CA ALA A 33 -1.04 27.49 22.97
C ALA A 33 -1.61 27.52 21.53
N GLY A 34 -2.92 27.66 21.37
CA GLY A 34 -3.61 27.77 20.09
C GLY A 34 -3.97 26.44 19.40
N PRO A 35 -4.65 26.51 18.24
CA PRO A 35 -5.02 25.35 17.44
C PRO A 35 -3.81 24.64 16.82
N LEU A 36 -3.99 23.44 16.26
CA LEU A 36 -2.94 22.75 15.48
C LEU A 36 -3.51 21.85 14.39
N THR A 37 -2.66 21.44 13.45
CA THR A 37 -2.97 20.36 12.50
C THR A 37 -2.12 19.13 12.82
N LEU A 38 -2.77 17.97 12.87
CA LEU A 38 -2.15 16.65 13.03
C LEU A 38 -2.07 16.00 11.64
N LEU A 39 -1.02 16.30 10.90
CA LEU A 39 -0.85 15.90 9.50
C LEU A 39 -0.17 14.52 9.40
N ASN A 40 -0.96 13.48 9.13
CA ASN A 40 -0.43 12.13 8.92
C ASN A 40 0.20 12.00 7.52
N CYS A 41 1.36 11.35 7.43
CA CYS A 41 2.09 11.08 6.18
C CYS A 41 2.38 9.58 6.00
N ASP A 42 1.69 8.69 6.73
CA ASP A 42 1.77 7.25 6.53
C ASP A 42 0.98 6.82 5.29
N ASN A 43 1.45 5.76 4.63
CA ASN A 43 0.80 5.16 3.46
C ASN A 43 -0.40 4.28 3.87
N VAL A 44 -1.42 4.91 4.44
CA VAL A 44 -2.67 4.27 4.85
C VAL A 44 -3.81 5.06 4.21
N ARG A 45 -4.81 4.37 3.65
CA ARG A 45 -6.04 5.02 3.16
C ARG A 45 -6.69 5.80 4.29
N HIS A 46 -7.14 7.02 4.03
CA HIS A 46 -7.81 7.84 5.04
C HIS A 46 -6.91 8.06 6.28
N ASN A 47 -5.62 8.31 6.07
CA ASN A 47 -4.62 8.34 7.14
C ASN A 47 -4.91 9.39 8.24
N GLY A 48 -5.48 10.54 7.87
CA GLY A 48 -5.90 11.59 8.79
C GLY A 48 -7.08 11.16 9.65
N GLU A 49 -8.12 10.60 9.00
CA GLU A 49 -9.32 10.09 9.69
C GLU A 49 -9.00 8.90 10.60
N ARG A 50 -8.20 7.94 10.14
CA ARG A 50 -7.80 6.79 10.98
C ARG A 50 -7.03 7.20 12.20
N PHE A 51 -6.12 8.16 12.06
CA PHE A 51 -5.37 8.69 13.20
C PHE A 51 -6.30 9.45 14.16
N HIS A 52 -7.20 10.27 13.63
CA HIS A 52 -8.21 10.97 14.43
C HIS A 52 -9.07 10.00 15.24
N ASP A 53 -9.66 8.99 14.58
CA ASP A 53 -10.60 8.07 15.21
C ASP A 53 -9.90 7.20 16.27
N GLY A 54 -8.69 6.72 15.97
CA GLY A 54 -7.87 5.98 16.94
C GLY A 54 -7.47 6.83 18.15
N LEU A 55 -7.15 8.11 17.95
CA LEU A 55 -6.88 9.04 19.04
C LEU A 55 -8.13 9.32 19.88
N VAL A 56 -9.29 9.54 19.24
CA VAL A 56 -10.56 9.76 19.95
C VAL A 56 -10.94 8.54 20.77
N GLU A 57 -10.84 7.33 20.22
CA GLU A 57 -11.09 6.09 20.95
C GLU A 57 -10.14 5.96 22.17
N PHE A 58 -8.85 6.23 21.98
CA PHE A 58 -7.88 6.25 23.09
C PHE A 58 -8.26 7.26 24.19
N LEU A 59 -8.67 8.47 23.81
CA LEU A 59 -9.09 9.51 24.75
C LEU A 59 -10.39 9.14 25.49
N GLN A 60 -11.32 8.46 24.83
CA GLN A 60 -12.54 7.94 25.45
C GLN A 60 -12.22 6.89 26.51
N LEU A 61 -11.35 5.93 26.17
CA LEU A 61 -10.91 4.86 27.08
C LEU A 61 -10.15 5.40 28.29
N THR A 62 -9.51 6.57 28.18
CA THR A 62 -8.78 7.24 29.27
C THR A 62 -9.59 8.32 29.99
N GLY A 63 -10.88 8.48 29.66
CA GLY A 63 -11.79 9.43 30.32
C GLY A 63 -11.46 10.91 30.05
N LYS A 64 -10.81 11.22 28.93
CA LYS A 64 -10.27 12.55 28.60
C LYS A 64 -11.24 13.41 27.79
N GLN A 65 -12.50 13.51 28.24
CA GLN A 65 -13.55 14.22 27.49
C GLN A 65 -13.17 15.67 27.13
N ALA A 66 -12.57 16.41 28.06
CA ALA A 66 -12.14 17.79 27.80
C ALA A 66 -11.11 17.90 26.66
N VAL A 67 -10.27 16.88 26.47
CA VAL A 67 -9.29 16.84 25.37
C VAL A 67 -9.99 16.54 24.04
N ILE A 68 -11.00 15.66 24.04
CA ILE A 68 -11.82 15.36 22.85
C ILE A 68 -12.56 16.63 22.40
N ASP A 69 -13.21 17.33 23.32
CA ASP A 69 -13.95 18.56 23.03
C ASP A 69 -13.01 19.64 22.47
N TRP A 70 -11.82 19.76 23.06
CA TRP A 70 -10.80 20.68 22.57
C TRP A 70 -10.30 20.30 21.17
N LEU A 71 -10.02 19.02 20.92
CA LEU A 71 -9.55 18.51 19.63
C LEU A 71 -10.56 18.85 18.53
N SER A 72 -11.85 18.59 18.76
CA SER A 72 -12.94 18.92 17.81
C SER A 72 -12.99 20.40 17.46
N ALA A 73 -12.78 21.28 18.45
CA ALA A 73 -12.84 22.72 18.28
C ALA A 73 -11.52 23.38 17.81
N ASN A 74 -10.37 22.72 17.91
CA ASN A 74 -9.06 23.37 17.75
C ASN A 74 -8.07 22.57 16.88
N ALA A 75 -8.42 21.38 16.42
CA ALA A 75 -7.54 20.57 15.59
C ALA A 75 -8.18 20.11 14.29
N THR A 76 -7.32 19.66 13.38
CA THR A 76 -7.68 19.01 12.12
C THR A 76 -6.70 17.86 11.86
N CYS A 77 -7.18 16.79 11.23
CA CYS A 77 -6.38 15.66 10.77
C CYS A 77 -6.62 15.47 9.27
N PRO A 78 -6.12 16.37 8.40
CA PRO A 78 -6.26 16.24 6.95
C PRO A 78 -5.64 14.94 6.45
N ASN A 79 -6.27 14.32 5.46
CA ASN A 79 -5.69 13.17 4.79
C ASN A 79 -4.58 13.60 3.81
N THR A 80 -3.64 12.69 3.55
CA THR A 80 -2.58 12.88 2.58
C THR A 80 -2.36 11.64 1.72
N MET A 81 -2.01 11.86 0.45
CA MET A 81 -1.36 10.84 -0.37
C MET A 81 0.12 11.21 -0.51
N VAL A 82 0.99 10.36 0.01
CA VAL A 82 2.45 10.51 -0.10
C VAL A 82 3.03 9.47 -1.06
N ASP A 83 3.97 9.87 -1.92
CA ASP A 83 4.62 8.94 -2.84
C ASP A 83 6.07 9.31 -3.14
N ARG A 84 6.98 8.43 -2.69
CA ARG A 84 8.39 8.37 -3.07
C ARG A 84 8.95 7.01 -2.70
N ILE A 85 9.45 6.24 -3.67
CA ILE A 85 10.15 5.00 -3.39
C ILE A 85 11.49 5.34 -2.71
N THR A 86 11.59 4.94 -1.45
CA THR A 86 12.73 5.20 -0.56
C THR A 86 13.12 3.88 0.11
N PRO A 87 13.96 3.04 -0.53
CA PRO A 87 14.37 1.76 0.04
C PRO A 87 15.14 1.94 1.36
N ARG A 88 15.29 0.85 2.11
CA ARG A 88 16.20 0.83 3.26
C ARG A 88 17.61 1.19 2.76
N PRO A 89 18.32 2.15 3.40
CA PRO A 89 19.68 2.48 3.03
C PRO A 89 20.57 1.24 2.99
N ALA A 90 21.27 1.03 1.87
CA ALA A 90 22.26 -0.02 1.75
C ALA A 90 23.45 0.26 2.67
N ALA A 91 24.11 -0.80 3.16
CA ALA A 91 25.22 -0.68 4.11
C ALA A 91 26.41 0.13 3.57
N ASP A 92 26.57 0.18 2.25
CA ASP A 92 27.62 0.93 1.55
C ASP A 92 27.26 2.38 1.22
N LEU A 93 26.00 2.80 1.44
CA LEU A 93 25.52 4.14 1.08
C LEU A 93 26.35 5.28 1.71
N PRO A 94 26.69 5.26 3.02
CA PRO A 94 27.54 6.32 3.61
C PRO A 94 28.91 6.44 2.94
N ALA A 95 29.54 5.31 2.59
CA ALA A 95 30.83 5.31 1.91
C ALA A 95 30.73 5.90 0.50
N ARG A 96 29.66 5.57 -0.23
CA ARG A 96 29.36 6.14 -1.56
C ARG A 96 29.13 7.65 -1.50
N ILE A 97 28.35 8.13 -0.53
CA ILE A 97 28.08 9.57 -0.35
C ILE A 97 29.37 10.32 -0.02
N LYS A 98 30.19 9.79 0.90
CA LYS A 98 31.49 10.39 1.22
C LYS A 98 32.43 10.45 0.01
N ALA A 99 32.47 9.39 -0.80
CA ALA A 99 33.29 9.36 -2.01
C ALA A 99 32.83 10.40 -3.06
N GLN A 100 31.52 10.68 -3.17
CA GLN A 100 31.00 11.63 -4.16
C GLN A 100 30.98 13.08 -3.68
N THR A 101 30.69 13.33 -2.40
CA THR A 101 30.46 14.68 -1.86
C THR A 101 31.58 15.18 -0.94
N GLY A 102 32.45 14.28 -0.47
CA GLY A 102 33.43 14.56 0.59
C GLY A 102 32.84 14.64 1.99
N ILE A 103 31.51 14.55 2.14
CA ILE A 103 30.80 14.67 3.42
C ILE A 103 30.67 13.29 4.06
N ASP A 104 31.11 13.16 5.31
CA ASP A 104 30.89 11.97 6.14
C ASP A 104 29.49 12.02 6.78
N ASP A 105 28.47 11.80 5.95
CA ASP A 105 27.06 11.78 6.37
C ASP A 105 26.76 10.51 7.20
N LYS A 106 26.24 10.71 8.41
CA LYS A 106 25.88 9.64 9.36
C LYS A 106 24.44 9.16 9.23
N ALA A 107 23.62 9.82 8.43
CA ALA A 107 22.22 9.47 8.21
C ALA A 107 21.79 9.67 6.74
N PRO A 108 22.55 9.18 5.74
CA PRO A 108 22.17 9.37 4.35
C PRO A 108 20.91 8.58 4.03
N VAL A 109 20.04 9.20 3.22
CA VAL A 109 18.86 8.56 2.64
C VAL A 109 18.93 8.63 1.12
N MET A 110 18.55 7.54 0.48
CA MET A 110 18.43 7.42 -0.96
C MET A 110 16.97 7.15 -1.30
N GLY A 111 16.47 7.80 -2.34
CA GLY A 111 15.18 7.52 -2.93
C GLY A 111 15.19 7.92 -4.39
N GLU A 112 14.12 7.58 -5.10
CA GLU A 112 13.97 8.01 -6.49
C GLU A 112 13.84 9.54 -6.61
N THR A 113 13.96 10.04 -7.84
CA THR A 113 13.80 11.46 -8.16
C THR A 113 12.34 11.90 -8.17
N PHE A 114 11.41 10.99 -8.50
CA PHE A 114 9.98 11.28 -8.43
C PHE A 114 9.58 11.49 -6.97
N ILE A 115 8.84 12.56 -6.71
CA ILE A 115 8.18 12.83 -5.43
C ILE A 115 6.81 13.40 -5.72
N GLN A 116 5.81 12.97 -4.97
CA GLN A 116 4.48 13.54 -5.01
C GLN A 116 3.92 13.61 -3.59
N TRP A 117 3.27 14.72 -3.29
CA TRP A 117 2.56 14.90 -2.03
C TRP A 117 1.26 15.65 -2.31
N VAL A 118 0.15 14.98 -2.04
CA VAL A 118 -1.21 15.53 -2.16
C VAL A 118 -1.79 15.65 -0.77
N VAL A 119 -2.30 16.81 -0.42
CA VAL A 119 -2.76 17.13 0.94
C VAL A 119 -4.11 17.80 0.88
N GLU A 120 -5.06 17.35 1.71
CA GLU A 120 -6.29 18.10 1.90
C GLU A 120 -5.99 19.47 2.53
N ASP A 121 -6.41 20.57 1.90
CA ASP A 121 -6.17 21.93 2.42
C ASP A 121 -7.13 22.26 3.58
N ARG A 122 -6.96 21.52 4.68
CA ARG A 122 -7.76 21.60 5.90
C ARG A 122 -6.88 21.84 7.12
N PHE A 123 -5.99 22.82 7.04
CA PHE A 123 -5.14 23.20 8.16
C PHE A 123 -5.89 24.11 9.14
N ARG A 124 -5.61 23.99 10.44
CA ARG A 124 -6.29 24.72 11.53
C ARG A 124 -5.48 25.90 12.06
N ASP A 125 -4.26 26.08 11.57
CA ASP A 125 -3.35 27.19 11.85
C ASP A 125 -2.50 27.47 10.61
N VAL A 126 -1.52 28.37 10.73
CA VAL A 126 -0.56 28.69 9.69
C VAL A 126 0.13 27.41 9.19
N ARG A 127 0.07 27.20 7.88
CA ARG A 127 0.86 26.17 7.18
C ARG A 127 1.92 26.83 6.30
N PRO A 128 3.03 26.14 5.99
CA PRO A 128 3.90 26.56 4.92
C PRO A 128 3.14 26.68 3.59
N ALA A 129 3.63 27.55 2.69
CA ALA A 129 3.16 27.60 1.31
C ALA A 129 3.73 26.42 0.51
N LEU A 130 3.30 25.21 0.87
CA LEU A 130 3.75 23.92 0.33
C LEU A 130 3.54 23.84 -1.19
N GLU A 131 2.50 24.49 -1.70
CA GLU A 131 2.18 24.62 -3.12
C GLU A 131 3.33 25.26 -3.92
N ASN A 132 4.16 26.12 -3.30
CA ASN A 132 5.30 26.74 -3.96
C ASN A 132 6.46 25.78 -4.24
N VAL A 133 6.44 24.59 -3.63
CA VAL A 133 7.46 23.53 -3.81
C VAL A 133 6.87 22.25 -4.39
N GLY A 134 5.70 22.35 -5.04
CA GLY A 134 5.09 21.26 -5.81
C GLY A 134 4.13 20.34 -5.05
N VAL A 135 3.74 20.69 -3.81
CA VAL A 135 2.69 19.94 -3.09
C VAL A 135 1.33 20.31 -3.66
N GLU A 136 0.51 19.31 -3.95
CA GLU A 136 -0.84 19.47 -4.48
C GLU A 136 -1.83 19.64 -3.32
N LEU A 137 -2.35 20.85 -3.17
CA LEU A 137 -3.40 21.15 -2.19
C LEU A 137 -4.77 20.94 -2.81
N VAL A 138 -5.54 20.02 -2.23
CA VAL A 138 -6.82 19.57 -2.80
C VAL A 138 -7.93 19.63 -1.76
N THR A 139 -9.17 19.51 -2.21
CA THR A 139 -10.32 19.38 -1.31
C THR A 139 -10.49 17.96 -0.79
N SER A 140 -10.10 16.96 -1.57
CA SER A 140 -10.13 15.54 -1.19
C SER A 140 -8.99 14.78 -1.84
N VAL A 141 -8.29 13.96 -1.06
CA VAL A 141 -7.21 13.09 -1.56
C VAL A 141 -7.70 11.74 -2.08
N ILE A 142 -8.98 11.40 -1.88
CA ILE A 142 -9.54 10.08 -2.21
C ILE A 142 -9.23 9.66 -3.66
N PRO A 143 -9.41 10.51 -4.70
CA PRO A 143 -9.07 10.13 -6.07
C PRO A 143 -7.59 9.74 -6.23
N TYR A 144 -6.69 10.44 -5.54
CA TYR A 144 -5.25 10.22 -5.59
C TYR A 144 -4.82 8.98 -4.82
N GLU A 145 -5.43 8.73 -3.65
CA GLU A 145 -5.22 7.49 -2.89
C GLU A 145 -5.66 6.26 -3.70
N GLU A 146 -6.86 6.31 -4.30
CA GLU A 146 -7.37 5.22 -5.14
C GLU A 146 -6.50 5.00 -6.38
N ALA A 147 -6.10 6.09 -7.07
CA ALA A 147 -5.19 6.01 -8.21
C ALA A 147 -3.85 5.40 -7.81
N LYS A 148 -3.20 5.88 -6.75
CA LYS A 148 -1.91 5.33 -6.28
C LYS A 148 -2.03 3.86 -5.90
N ILE A 149 -3.06 3.47 -5.15
CA ILE A 149 -3.17 2.09 -4.65
C ILE A 149 -3.41 1.10 -5.80
N ARG A 150 -4.28 1.46 -6.75
CA ARG A 150 -4.63 0.58 -7.86
C ARG A 150 -3.58 0.64 -8.97
N ILE A 151 -3.04 1.81 -9.30
CA ILE A 151 -2.07 1.95 -10.40
C ILE A 151 -0.66 1.61 -9.95
N LEU A 152 -0.20 2.11 -8.81
CA LEU A 152 1.16 1.88 -8.31
C LEU A 152 1.26 0.60 -7.47
N ASN A 153 0.55 0.53 -6.33
CA ASN A 153 0.82 -0.56 -5.37
C ASN A 153 0.46 -1.95 -5.94
N SER A 154 -0.65 -2.05 -6.67
CA SER A 154 -1.13 -3.33 -7.22
C SER A 154 -0.27 -3.82 -8.40
N SER A 155 0.15 -2.93 -9.31
CA SER A 155 1.07 -3.29 -10.39
C SER A 155 2.47 -3.62 -9.84
N HIS A 156 2.94 -2.92 -8.81
CA HIS A 156 4.22 -3.22 -8.16
C HIS A 156 4.24 -4.64 -7.58
N SER A 157 3.14 -5.04 -6.95
CA SER A 157 2.98 -6.39 -6.39
C SER A 157 2.99 -7.46 -7.48
N CYS A 158 2.31 -7.22 -8.61
CA CYS A 158 2.26 -8.18 -9.71
C CYS A 158 3.61 -8.35 -10.42
N ILE A 159 4.34 -7.24 -10.62
CA ILE A 159 5.70 -7.23 -11.16
C ILE A 159 6.64 -8.02 -10.24
N ALA A 160 6.53 -7.84 -8.92
CA ALA A 160 7.34 -8.56 -7.95
C ALA A 160 7.07 -10.07 -7.95
N TRP A 161 5.80 -10.49 -7.96
CA TRP A 161 5.42 -11.90 -8.03
C TRP A 161 5.90 -12.54 -9.33
N ALA A 162 5.63 -11.91 -10.47
CA ALA A 162 6.02 -12.43 -11.79
C ALA A 162 7.55 -12.51 -11.95
N GLY A 163 8.28 -11.45 -11.57
CA GLY A 163 9.74 -11.43 -11.62
C GLY A 163 10.37 -12.52 -10.75
N THR A 164 9.84 -12.75 -9.55
CA THR A 164 10.30 -13.84 -8.68
C THR A 164 10.11 -15.20 -9.31
N LEU A 165 8.96 -15.43 -9.95
CA LEU A 165 8.64 -16.70 -10.61
C LEU A 165 9.61 -17.04 -11.75
N ILE A 166 10.24 -16.04 -12.37
CA ILE A 166 11.25 -16.23 -13.43
C ILE A 166 12.69 -16.00 -12.94
N GLY A 167 12.90 -15.95 -11.62
CA GLY A 167 14.23 -15.88 -11.00
C GLY A 167 14.90 -14.51 -11.00
N GLN A 168 14.16 -13.43 -11.28
CA GLN A 168 14.67 -12.06 -11.18
C GLN A 168 14.61 -11.54 -9.75
N GLN A 169 15.54 -10.65 -9.40
CA GLN A 169 15.72 -10.20 -8.02
C GLN A 169 15.12 -8.81 -7.80
N TYR A 170 15.17 -7.94 -8.81
CA TYR A 170 14.81 -6.54 -8.67
C TYR A 170 13.65 -6.12 -9.56
N ILE A 171 12.87 -5.15 -9.09
CA ILE A 171 11.68 -4.63 -9.78
C ILE A 171 12.01 -4.07 -11.17
N HIS A 172 13.17 -3.43 -11.34
CA HIS A 172 13.57 -2.89 -12.63
C HIS A 172 13.88 -3.98 -13.66
N GLU A 173 14.44 -5.11 -13.25
CA GLU A 173 14.66 -6.27 -14.12
C GLU A 173 13.30 -6.87 -14.55
N SER A 174 12.42 -7.07 -13.56
CA SER A 174 11.05 -7.56 -13.76
C SER A 174 10.25 -6.68 -14.72
N THR A 175 10.33 -5.36 -14.54
CA THR A 175 9.58 -4.40 -15.36
C THR A 175 10.06 -4.35 -16.80
N LEU A 176 11.35 -4.63 -17.05
CA LEU A 176 11.93 -4.69 -18.40
C LEU A 176 11.62 -6.00 -19.14
N THR A 177 10.89 -6.92 -18.51
CA THR A 177 10.46 -8.17 -19.16
C THR A 177 9.10 -7.95 -19.82
N ASP A 178 9.03 -8.12 -21.15
CA ASP A 178 7.87 -7.73 -21.98
C ASP A 178 6.52 -8.24 -21.45
N PHE A 179 6.42 -9.53 -21.11
CA PHE A 179 5.14 -10.09 -20.65
C PHE A 179 4.75 -9.55 -19.26
N ILE A 180 5.72 -9.27 -18.39
CA ILE A 180 5.47 -8.70 -17.05
C ILE A 180 4.97 -7.27 -17.19
N TYR A 181 5.64 -6.48 -18.03
CA TYR A 181 5.21 -5.12 -18.37
C TYR A 181 3.78 -5.12 -18.92
N GLN A 182 3.48 -6.01 -19.86
CA GLN A 182 2.15 -6.12 -20.47
C GLN A 182 1.07 -6.49 -19.46
N ILE A 183 1.34 -7.37 -18.48
CA ILE A 183 0.38 -7.68 -17.42
C ILE A 183 0.05 -6.42 -16.62
N ALA A 184 1.06 -5.66 -16.20
CA ALA A 184 0.87 -4.44 -15.42
C ALA A 184 0.15 -3.34 -16.23
N ASP A 185 0.57 -3.10 -17.48
CA ASP A 185 -0.02 -2.11 -18.37
C ASP A 185 -1.50 -2.43 -18.68
N ARG A 186 -1.80 -3.68 -19.05
CA ARG A 186 -3.16 -4.10 -19.37
C ARG A 186 -4.07 -4.04 -18.15
N TYR A 187 -3.58 -4.47 -16.97
CA TYR A 187 -4.33 -4.34 -15.73
C TYR A 187 -4.77 -2.90 -15.49
N VAL A 188 -3.84 -1.95 -15.63
CA VAL A 188 -4.17 -0.54 -15.40
C VAL A 188 -5.09 -0.01 -16.51
N THR A 189 -4.78 -0.31 -17.76
CA THR A 189 -5.46 0.26 -18.94
C THR A 189 -6.86 -0.28 -19.13
N GLU A 190 -7.03 -1.60 -19.06
CA GLU A 190 -8.30 -2.28 -19.39
C GLU A 190 -9.29 -2.23 -18.22
N ASP A 191 -8.80 -2.33 -16.98
CA ASP A 191 -9.66 -2.50 -15.80
C ASP A 191 -9.61 -1.30 -14.85
N VAL A 192 -8.42 -0.85 -14.41
CA VAL A 192 -8.30 0.20 -13.38
C VAL A 192 -8.79 1.56 -13.87
N ILE A 193 -8.28 2.05 -15.00
CA ILE A 193 -8.65 3.37 -15.54
C ILE A 193 -10.16 3.47 -15.73
N PRO A 194 -10.84 2.49 -16.35
CA PRO A 194 -12.28 2.56 -16.49
C PRO A 194 -13.06 2.43 -15.17
N CYS A 195 -12.47 1.83 -14.12
CA CYS A 195 -13.05 1.76 -12.77
C CYS A 195 -12.96 3.11 -12.03
N LEU A 196 -11.81 3.78 -12.12
CA LEU A 196 -11.60 5.09 -11.52
C LEU A 196 -12.38 6.20 -12.25
N GLY A 197 -12.64 6.01 -13.54
CA GLY A 197 -13.44 6.95 -14.35
C GLY A 197 -12.79 8.32 -14.48
N ASP A 198 -13.61 9.35 -14.73
CA ASP A 198 -13.16 10.74 -14.71
C ASP A 198 -13.16 11.26 -13.28
N ASN A 199 -11.98 11.31 -12.67
CA ASN A 199 -11.76 11.72 -11.29
C ASN A 199 -10.82 12.94 -11.17
N GLY A 200 -10.59 13.65 -12.28
CA GLY A 200 -9.70 14.82 -12.34
C GLY A 200 -8.20 14.50 -12.46
N ILE A 201 -7.81 13.23 -12.49
CA ILE A 201 -6.42 12.80 -12.70
C ILE A 201 -6.26 12.31 -14.15
N ASP A 202 -5.16 12.68 -14.81
CA ASP A 202 -4.76 12.05 -16.07
C ASP A 202 -4.19 10.64 -15.78
N LEU A 203 -5.09 9.68 -15.62
CA LEU A 203 -4.75 8.30 -15.23
C LEU A 203 -3.84 7.58 -16.25
N PRO A 204 -4.03 7.71 -17.59
CA PRO A 204 -3.07 7.17 -18.56
C PRO A 204 -1.66 7.72 -18.38
N THR A 205 -1.51 9.04 -18.22
CA THR A 205 -0.18 9.64 -17.96
C THR A 205 0.37 9.17 -16.62
N TYR A 206 -0.45 9.07 -15.58
CA TYR A 206 -0.04 8.57 -14.27
C TYR A 206 0.46 7.12 -14.33
N ARG A 207 -0.22 6.23 -15.06
CA ARG A 207 0.23 4.86 -15.37
C ARG A 207 1.62 4.88 -15.99
N ASP A 208 1.82 5.67 -17.04
CA ASP A 208 3.09 5.69 -17.79
C ASP A 208 4.24 6.19 -16.91
N VAL A 209 3.99 7.20 -16.06
CA VAL A 209 4.94 7.68 -15.06
C VAL A 209 5.28 6.58 -14.06
N VAL A 210 4.28 5.88 -13.51
CA VAL A 210 4.47 4.78 -12.55
C VAL A 210 5.29 3.64 -13.15
N LEU A 211 4.92 3.13 -14.32
CA LEU A 211 5.64 2.02 -14.95
C LEU A 211 7.08 2.43 -15.32
N LYS A 212 7.29 3.67 -15.77
CA LYS A 212 8.64 4.19 -16.01
C LYS A 212 9.47 4.24 -14.74
N ARG A 213 8.90 4.62 -13.59
CA ARG A 213 9.63 4.65 -12.30
C ARG A 213 10.15 3.27 -11.91
N PHE A 214 9.37 2.21 -12.16
CA PHE A 214 9.79 0.85 -11.86
C PHE A 214 11.01 0.38 -12.68
N THR A 215 11.29 1.00 -13.84
CA THR A 215 12.48 0.68 -14.64
C THR A 215 13.80 1.23 -14.10
N ASN A 216 13.80 2.00 -13.00
CA ASN A 216 15.01 2.67 -12.49
C ASN A 216 15.99 1.68 -11.81
N PRO A 217 17.18 1.41 -12.40
CA PRO A 217 18.11 0.42 -11.86
C PRO A 217 18.81 0.88 -10.58
N HIS A 218 18.82 2.18 -10.29
CA HIS A 218 19.56 2.72 -9.14
C HIS A 218 18.84 2.53 -7.81
N ILE A 219 17.53 2.25 -7.84
CA ILE A 219 16.74 2.01 -6.62
C ILE A 219 17.03 0.63 -6.05
N GLN A 220 17.30 -0.35 -6.93
CA GLN A 220 17.52 -1.75 -6.55
C GLN A 220 16.44 -2.27 -5.58
N ASP A 221 15.19 -1.90 -5.83
CA ASP A 221 14.05 -2.37 -5.07
C ASP A 221 13.85 -3.88 -5.28
N THR A 222 13.85 -4.67 -4.21
CA THR A 222 13.84 -6.13 -4.34
C THR A 222 12.43 -6.67 -4.50
N ASN A 223 12.29 -7.68 -5.37
CA ASN A 223 11.06 -8.43 -5.52
C ASN A 223 10.61 -9.02 -4.16
N GLN A 224 11.53 -9.50 -3.32
CA GLN A 224 11.21 -10.01 -1.97
C GLN A 224 10.47 -8.98 -1.11
N ARG A 225 10.99 -7.74 -1.04
CA ARG A 225 10.38 -6.69 -0.23
C ARG A 225 8.98 -6.33 -0.73
N VAL A 226 8.79 -6.32 -2.05
CA VAL A 226 7.53 -5.92 -2.69
C VAL A 226 6.53 -7.06 -2.76
N ALA A 227 6.96 -8.33 -2.82
CA ALA A 227 6.09 -9.49 -2.90
C ALA A 227 5.40 -9.82 -1.55
N ALA A 228 5.98 -9.40 -0.43
CA ALA A 228 5.49 -9.61 0.93
C ALA A 228 4.03 -9.15 1.15
N ASP A 229 3.37 -9.66 2.19
CA ASP A 229 2.02 -9.27 2.62
C ASP A 229 0.93 -9.40 1.54
N GLY A 230 1.07 -10.37 0.62
CA GLY A 230 0.14 -10.64 -0.46
C GLY A 230 -1.30 -10.92 0.02
N PHE A 231 -1.45 -11.61 1.17
CA PHE A 231 -2.77 -11.88 1.75
C PHE A 231 -3.48 -10.59 2.22
N SER A 232 -2.73 -9.57 2.62
CA SER A 232 -3.30 -8.24 2.95
C SER A 232 -3.54 -7.38 1.70
N LYS A 233 -2.70 -7.54 0.66
CA LYS A 233 -2.77 -6.73 -0.57
C LYS A 233 -3.97 -7.07 -1.45
N ILE A 234 -4.28 -8.36 -1.61
CA ILE A 234 -5.38 -8.78 -2.48
C ILE A 234 -6.71 -8.14 -2.08
N PRO A 235 -7.23 -8.30 -0.85
CA PRO A 235 -8.53 -7.74 -0.47
C PRO A 235 -8.51 -6.21 -0.45
N ALA A 236 -7.38 -5.59 -0.05
CA ALA A 236 -7.30 -4.14 0.12
C ALA A 236 -6.99 -3.36 -1.16
N MET A 237 -6.34 -3.97 -2.16
CA MET A 237 -5.81 -3.25 -3.33
C MET A 237 -6.33 -3.81 -4.66
N ILE A 238 -6.50 -5.14 -4.77
CA ILE A 238 -6.81 -5.80 -6.05
C ILE A 238 -8.31 -6.13 -6.16
N ALA A 239 -8.90 -6.74 -5.13
CA ALA A 239 -10.30 -7.15 -5.10
C ALA A 239 -11.32 -6.01 -5.38
N PRO A 240 -11.07 -4.74 -4.97
CA PRO A 240 -11.95 -3.64 -5.34
C PRO A 240 -12.08 -3.45 -6.86
N THR A 241 -10.99 -3.60 -7.61
CA THR A 241 -11.02 -3.47 -9.09
C THR A 241 -11.77 -4.63 -9.74
N LEU A 242 -11.58 -5.87 -9.25
CA LEU A 242 -12.36 -7.04 -9.69
C LEU A 242 -13.87 -6.80 -9.53
N ARG A 243 -14.28 -6.33 -8.35
CA ARG A 243 -15.68 -6.06 -8.02
C ARG A 243 -16.29 -4.98 -8.91
N GLU A 244 -15.59 -3.86 -9.05
CA GLU A 244 -16.10 -2.73 -9.84
C GLU A 244 -16.19 -3.03 -11.33
N CYS A 245 -15.28 -3.85 -11.88
CA CYS A 245 -15.41 -4.35 -13.25
C CYS A 245 -16.74 -5.12 -13.42
N TYR A 246 -17.02 -6.06 -12.51
CA TYR A 246 -18.27 -6.82 -12.56
C TYR A 246 -19.50 -5.93 -12.37
N GLN A 247 -19.46 -4.94 -11.47
CA GLN A 247 -20.55 -3.97 -11.28
C GLN A 247 -20.81 -3.14 -12.54
N ARG A 248 -19.77 -2.87 -13.34
CA ARG A 248 -19.86 -2.21 -14.64
C ARG A 248 -20.26 -3.15 -15.79
N GLY A 249 -20.51 -4.43 -15.50
CA GLY A 249 -20.86 -5.44 -16.51
C GLY A 249 -19.68 -5.94 -17.35
N ALA A 250 -18.44 -5.72 -16.90
CA ALA A 250 -17.23 -6.19 -17.55
C ALA A 250 -16.62 -7.39 -16.79
N ARG A 251 -16.10 -8.38 -17.52
CA ARG A 251 -15.33 -9.48 -16.93
C ARG A 251 -13.89 -8.99 -16.69
N PRO A 252 -13.35 -9.02 -15.46
CA PRO A 252 -12.06 -8.41 -15.11
C PRO A 252 -10.87 -9.29 -15.54
N ASN A 253 -10.69 -9.44 -16.85
CA ASN A 253 -9.69 -10.35 -17.39
C ASN A 253 -8.26 -9.95 -17.04
N ALA A 254 -7.95 -8.65 -17.06
CA ALA A 254 -6.59 -8.17 -16.80
C ALA A 254 -6.29 -8.20 -15.30
N THR A 255 -7.24 -7.78 -14.46
CA THR A 255 -7.10 -7.78 -13.01
C THR A 255 -6.99 -9.20 -12.46
N ALA A 256 -7.72 -10.18 -13.02
CA ALA A 256 -7.64 -11.57 -12.56
C ALA A 256 -6.27 -12.24 -12.80
N MET A 257 -5.39 -11.66 -13.64
CA MET A 257 -4.00 -12.12 -13.76
C MET A 257 -3.20 -11.89 -12.46
N LEU A 258 -3.52 -10.86 -11.68
CA LEU A 258 -2.79 -10.53 -10.45
C LEU A 258 -2.96 -11.59 -9.35
N PRO A 259 -4.17 -11.97 -8.91
CA PRO A 259 -4.33 -13.06 -7.95
C PRO A 259 -3.91 -14.41 -8.53
N ALA A 260 -3.96 -14.60 -9.86
CA ALA A 260 -3.40 -15.80 -10.49
C ALA A 260 -1.86 -15.87 -10.36
N LEU A 261 -1.15 -14.75 -10.54
CA LEU A 261 0.29 -14.66 -10.26
C LEU A 261 0.60 -14.97 -8.80
N PHE A 262 -0.18 -14.41 -7.87
CA PHE A 262 -0.01 -14.69 -6.45
C PHE A 262 -0.28 -16.17 -6.11
N TYR A 263 -1.30 -16.79 -6.71
CA TYR A 263 -1.57 -18.21 -6.56
C TYR A 263 -0.35 -19.06 -6.97
N VAL A 264 0.22 -18.81 -8.17
CA VAL A 264 1.38 -19.56 -8.65
C VAL A 264 2.64 -19.26 -7.81
N PHE A 265 2.80 -18.02 -7.34
CA PHE A 265 3.84 -17.65 -6.38
C PHE A 265 3.72 -18.46 -5.07
N MET A 266 2.51 -18.55 -4.52
CA MET A 266 2.25 -19.33 -3.31
C MET A 266 2.34 -20.84 -3.54
N GLU A 267 2.12 -21.31 -4.76
CA GLU A 267 2.38 -22.69 -5.15
C GLU A 267 3.88 -23.02 -5.05
N GLN A 268 4.75 -22.11 -5.50
CA GLN A 268 6.20 -22.26 -5.33
C GLN A 268 6.63 -22.18 -3.87
N TRP A 269 5.96 -21.33 -3.06
CA TRP A 269 6.17 -21.27 -1.61
C TRP A 269 5.80 -22.60 -0.94
N HIS A 270 4.63 -23.16 -1.27
CA HIS A 270 4.16 -24.45 -0.77
C HIS A 270 5.15 -25.58 -1.10
N LYS A 271 5.72 -25.56 -2.31
CA LYS A 271 6.76 -26.52 -2.75
C LYS A 271 8.15 -26.28 -2.12
N GLY A 272 8.34 -25.19 -1.38
CA GLY A 272 9.64 -24.82 -0.80
C GLY A 272 10.67 -24.37 -1.84
N THR A 273 10.21 -23.80 -2.96
CA THR A 273 11.05 -23.49 -4.14
C THR A 273 11.24 -21.99 -4.38
N LEU A 274 10.60 -21.12 -3.58
CA LEU A 274 10.91 -19.69 -3.65
C LEU A 274 12.38 -19.42 -3.32
N PRO A 275 13.02 -18.42 -3.96
CA PRO A 275 14.44 -18.11 -3.76
C PRO A 275 14.72 -17.44 -2.40
N TYR A 276 13.69 -17.16 -1.60
CA TYR A 276 13.77 -16.49 -0.31
C TYR A 276 12.59 -16.86 0.60
N GLU A 277 12.71 -16.55 1.89
CA GLU A 277 11.60 -16.66 2.85
C GLU A 277 10.51 -15.62 2.54
N TYR A 278 9.28 -16.10 2.37
CA TYR A 278 8.12 -15.25 2.17
C TYR A 278 7.70 -14.60 3.50
N GLN A 279 7.52 -13.28 3.48
CA GLN A 279 7.12 -12.50 4.65
C GLN A 279 5.67 -12.05 4.49
N ASP A 280 4.82 -12.41 5.43
CA ASP A 280 3.42 -11.98 5.45
C ASP A 280 2.91 -11.95 6.88
N GLY A 281 2.41 -10.79 7.31
CA GLY A 281 1.99 -10.56 8.69
C GLY A 281 0.73 -11.33 9.12
N ILE A 282 -0.05 -11.86 8.16
CA ILE A 282 -1.34 -12.52 8.44
C ILE A 282 -1.45 -13.92 7.83
N LEU A 283 -0.35 -14.47 7.30
CA LEU A 283 -0.34 -15.81 6.71
C LEU A 283 -0.69 -16.91 7.74
N ASP A 284 -1.75 -17.65 7.47
CA ASP A 284 -2.05 -18.93 8.10
C ASP A 284 -1.41 -20.06 7.27
N ALA A 285 -0.14 -20.36 7.55
CA ALA A 285 0.64 -21.34 6.79
C ALA A 285 -0.04 -22.74 6.73
N PRO A 286 -0.52 -23.34 7.84
CA PRO A 286 -1.26 -24.59 7.78
C PRO A 286 -2.47 -24.55 6.86
N ALA A 287 -3.28 -23.49 6.89
CA ALA A 287 -4.45 -23.36 6.03
C ALA A 287 -4.06 -23.29 4.55
N VAL A 288 -3.00 -22.54 4.21
CA VAL A 288 -2.52 -22.42 2.82
C VAL A 288 -1.95 -23.75 2.30
N HIS A 289 -1.19 -24.50 3.11
CA HIS A 289 -0.74 -25.84 2.72
C HIS A 289 -1.93 -26.77 2.46
N ALA A 290 -2.92 -26.79 3.36
CA ALA A 290 -4.13 -27.60 3.20
C ALA A 290 -4.93 -27.22 1.93
N MET A 291 -4.97 -25.94 1.56
CA MET A 291 -5.58 -25.48 0.31
C MET A 291 -4.89 -26.11 -0.92
N PHE A 292 -3.55 -26.10 -0.97
CA PHE A 292 -2.78 -26.71 -2.07
C PHE A 292 -2.85 -28.24 -2.09
N GLU A 293 -3.08 -28.89 -0.96
CA GLU A 293 -3.25 -30.34 -0.84
C GLU A 293 -4.69 -30.83 -1.11
N SER A 294 -5.64 -29.90 -1.27
CA SER A 294 -7.04 -30.24 -1.52
C SER A 294 -7.27 -30.86 -2.90
N ALA A 295 -8.43 -31.49 -3.09
CA ALA A 295 -8.77 -32.14 -4.36
C ALA A 295 -8.90 -31.16 -5.55
N ASP A 296 -9.23 -29.89 -5.27
CA ASP A 296 -9.28 -28.81 -6.25
C ASP A 296 -8.75 -27.50 -5.64
N PRO A 297 -7.42 -27.30 -5.62
CA PRO A 297 -6.80 -26.15 -4.97
C PRO A 297 -7.23 -24.80 -5.56
N ILE A 298 -7.54 -24.75 -6.85
CA ILE A 298 -8.01 -23.52 -7.51
C ILE A 298 -9.42 -23.16 -7.03
N ALA A 299 -10.31 -24.15 -6.89
CA ALA A 299 -11.64 -23.90 -6.35
C ALA A 299 -11.57 -23.49 -4.87
N ALA A 300 -10.70 -24.11 -4.07
CA ALA A 300 -10.46 -23.73 -2.68
C ALA A 300 -9.98 -22.27 -2.58
N TYR A 301 -8.98 -21.88 -3.38
CA TYR A 301 -8.47 -20.50 -3.45
C TYR A 301 -9.56 -19.51 -3.88
N ALA A 302 -10.32 -19.82 -4.93
CA ALA A 302 -11.38 -18.94 -5.44
C ALA A 302 -12.54 -18.76 -4.44
N SER A 303 -12.70 -19.66 -3.47
CA SER A 303 -13.72 -19.61 -2.42
C SER A 303 -13.27 -18.89 -1.14
N ASP A 304 -12.01 -18.42 -1.09
CA ASP A 304 -11.48 -17.72 0.08
C ASP A 304 -12.16 -16.34 0.26
N LYS A 305 -13.05 -16.26 1.25
CA LYS A 305 -13.78 -15.03 1.58
C LYS A 305 -12.88 -13.93 2.17
N ALA A 306 -11.76 -14.27 2.80
CA ALA A 306 -10.84 -13.28 3.32
C ALA A 306 -10.10 -12.55 2.18
N LEU A 307 -9.79 -13.27 1.10
CA LEU A 307 -9.17 -12.69 -0.10
C LEU A 307 -10.17 -11.97 -1.02
N PHE A 308 -11.32 -12.60 -1.27
CA PHE A 308 -12.20 -12.21 -2.38
C PHE A 308 -13.59 -11.73 -1.96
N GLY A 309 -13.99 -11.92 -0.70
CA GLY A 309 -15.28 -11.44 -0.19
C GLY A 309 -16.48 -11.97 -0.98
N ASP A 310 -17.31 -11.04 -1.47
CA ASP A 310 -18.52 -11.29 -2.25
C ASP A 310 -18.26 -11.89 -3.64
N LEU A 311 -17.04 -11.77 -4.17
CA LEU A 311 -16.67 -12.36 -5.47
C LEU A 311 -16.73 -13.90 -5.45
N THR A 312 -16.60 -14.51 -4.27
CA THR A 312 -16.69 -15.98 -4.08
C THR A 312 -18.06 -16.56 -4.45
N GLU A 313 -19.10 -15.73 -4.46
CA GLU A 313 -20.49 -16.13 -4.76
C GLU A 313 -20.81 -16.03 -6.26
N ARG A 314 -19.85 -15.61 -7.08
CA ARG A 314 -20.03 -15.49 -8.53
C ARG A 314 -19.69 -16.78 -9.25
N ASP A 315 -20.65 -17.30 -10.00
CA ASP A 315 -20.52 -18.54 -10.79
C ASP A 315 -19.31 -18.52 -11.75
N ASP A 316 -18.97 -17.35 -12.32
CA ASP A 316 -17.91 -17.22 -13.32
C ASP A 316 -16.50 -17.02 -12.73
N PHE A 317 -16.38 -16.72 -11.43
CA PHE A 317 -15.12 -16.26 -10.83
C PHE A 317 -14.08 -17.37 -10.70
N ALA A 318 -14.48 -18.55 -10.23
CA ALA A 318 -13.57 -19.71 -10.15
C ALA A 318 -13.07 -20.15 -11.55
N ALA A 319 -13.94 -20.09 -12.56
CA ALA A 319 -13.56 -20.38 -13.94
C ALA A 319 -12.59 -19.34 -14.50
N LEU A 320 -12.79 -18.05 -14.19
CA LEU A 320 -11.86 -16.97 -14.53
C LEU A 320 -10.49 -17.17 -13.90
N LEU A 321 -10.41 -17.48 -12.60
CA LEU A 321 -9.14 -17.74 -11.94
C LEU A 321 -8.43 -18.95 -12.53
N ARG A 322 -9.15 -20.04 -12.83
CA ARG A 322 -8.58 -21.22 -13.50
C ARG A 322 -7.96 -20.89 -14.86
N GLU A 323 -8.66 -20.10 -15.67
CA GLU A 323 -8.17 -19.61 -16.96
C GLU A 323 -6.87 -18.80 -16.80
N LYS A 324 -6.83 -17.87 -15.85
CA LYS A 324 -5.66 -16.99 -15.64
C LYS A 324 -4.48 -17.72 -15.00
N ILE A 325 -4.72 -18.65 -14.08
CA ILE A 325 -3.67 -19.50 -13.50
C ILE A 325 -3.01 -20.36 -14.59
N ALA A 326 -3.80 -20.95 -15.50
CA ALA A 326 -3.26 -21.69 -16.64
C ALA A 326 -2.43 -20.78 -17.58
N ALA A 327 -2.87 -19.55 -17.81
CA ALA A 327 -2.11 -18.57 -18.58
C ALA A 327 -0.79 -18.20 -17.89
N VAL A 328 -0.78 -18.00 -16.57
CA VAL A 328 0.45 -17.73 -15.80
C VAL A 328 1.44 -18.89 -15.95
N HIS A 329 1.00 -20.14 -15.77
CA HIS A 329 1.88 -21.29 -15.99
C HIS A 329 2.47 -21.34 -17.41
N THR A 330 1.73 -20.89 -18.42
CA THR A 330 2.24 -20.84 -19.80
C THR A 330 3.28 -19.74 -19.99
N LEU A 331 3.17 -18.61 -19.26
CA LEU A 331 4.08 -17.47 -19.39
C LEU A 331 5.41 -17.66 -18.66
N ILE A 332 5.43 -18.43 -17.56
CA ILE A 332 6.62 -18.61 -16.72
C ILE A 332 7.44 -19.87 -17.03
N ASN A 333 6.91 -20.77 -17.86
CA ASN A 333 7.59 -21.97 -18.36
C ASN A 333 8.30 -21.68 -19.68
#